data_AF-A0A2T1AHE3-F1
#
_entry.id   AF-A0A2T1AHE3-F1
#
_cell.length_a   1.000
_cell.length_b   1.000
_cell.length_c   1.000
_cell.angle_alpha   90.00
_cell.angle_beta   90.00
_cell.angle_gamma   90.00
#
_symmetry.space_group_name_H-M   'P 1'
#
loop_
_entity.id
_entity.type
_entity.pdbx_description
1 polymer ?
#
loop_
_entity_poly.entity_id
_entity_poly.type
_entity_poly.pdbx_seq_one_letter_code
_entity_poly.pdbx_strand_id
1 'polypeptide(L)' 'MKSLILSKFAGPMIRHGATVLGGWLMAEGIADEATTQAIVGGLTAAGGVGLSYLEKLIRA' A
#
# COMPACT_ATOMS: atom_id res chain seq x y z
N MET A 1 -3.52 -5.77 21.52
CA MET A 1 -2.64 -4.59 21.23
C MET A 1 -1.90 -4.69 19.90
N LYS A 2 -1.25 -5.82 19.56
CA LYS A 2 -0.51 -5.97 18.28
C LYS A 2 -1.37 -5.75 17.02
N SER A 3 -2.61 -6.25 17.00
CA SER A 3 -3.57 -6.04 15.89
C SER A 3 -4.05 -4.59 15.73
N LEU A 4 -4.13 -3.82 16.82
CA LEU A 4 -4.52 -2.40 16.75
C LEU A 4 -3.42 -1.54 16.13
N ILE A 5 -2.15 -1.86 16.39
CA ILE A 5 -1.00 -1.14 15.81
C ILE A 5 -0.89 -1.43 14.31
N LEU A 6 -1.03 -2.70 13.89
CA LEU A 6 -1.05 -3.10 12.49
C LEU A 6 -2.16 -2.39 11.71
N SER A 7 -3.40 -2.43 12.21
CA SER A 7 -4.53 -1.79 11.52
C SER A 7 -4.44 -0.27 11.46
N LYS A 8 -3.91 0.39 12.50
CA LYS A 8 -3.87 1.87 12.58
C LYS A 8 -2.69 2.51 11.86
N PHE A 9 -1.57 1.80 11.68
CA PHE A 9 -0.37 2.35 11.04
C PHE A 9 -0.09 1.74 9.67
N ALA A 10 -0.20 0.42 9.52
CA ALA A 10 0.27 -0.22 8.29
C ALA A 10 -0.65 0.05 7.09
N GLY A 11 -1.98 0.09 7.30
CA GLY A 11 -2.94 0.45 6.26
C GLY A 11 -2.70 1.85 5.66
N PRO A 12 -2.62 2.90 6.50
CA PRO A 12 -2.29 4.25 6.03
C PRO A 12 -0.92 4.34 5.35
N MET A 13 0.11 3.67 5.89
CA MET A 13 1.45 3.68 5.29
C MET A 13 1.47 3.05 3.89
N ILE A 14 0.74 1.96 3.68
CA ILE A 14 0.62 1.32 2.35
C ILE A 14 -0.04 2.29 1.36
N ARG A 15 -1.18 2.90 1.72
CA ARG A 15 -1.89 3.83 0.83
C ARG A 15 -1.06 5.07 0.52
N HIS A 16 -0.57 5.77 1.54
CA HIS A 16 0.18 7.00 1.35
C HIS A 16 1.55 6.74 0.70
N GLY A 17 2.23 5.66 1.09
CA GLY A 17 3.49 5.25 0.46
C GLY A 17 3.32 4.91 -1.01
N ALA A 18 2.27 4.16 -1.37
CA ALA A 18 1.96 3.88 -2.77
C ALA A 18 1.68 5.16 -3.55
N THR A 19 0.89 6.09 -3.02
CA THR A 19 0.59 7.37 -3.68
C THR A 19 1.84 8.24 -3.86
N VAL A 20 2.71 8.31 -2.85
CA VAL A 20 3.99 9.07 -2.94
C VAL A 20 4.89 8.47 -4.02
N LEU A 21 5.04 7.13 -4.03
CA LEU A 21 5.82 6.45 -5.06
C LEU A 21 5.25 6.71 -6.46
N GLY A 22 3.93 6.61 -6.62
CA GLY A 22 3.28 6.90 -7.90
C GLY A 22 3.51 8.34 -8.37
N GLY A 23 3.36 9.32 -7.46
CA GLY A 23 3.64 10.71 -7.76
C GLY A 23 5.09 10.96 -8.17
N TRP A 24 6.05 10.29 -7.51
CA TRP A 24 7.47 10.37 -7.88
C TRP A 24 7.76 9.76 -9.25
N LEU A 25 7.21 8.57 -9.54
CA LEU A 25 7.37 7.91 -10.85
C LEU A 25 6.85 8.77 -12.00
N MET A 26 5.72 9.44 -11.79
CA MET A 26 5.15 10.34 -12.78
C MET A 26 5.96 11.63 -12.92
N ALA A 27 6.49 12.20 -11.83
CA ALA A 27 7.30 13.41 -11.85
C ALA A 27 8.66 13.21 -12.56
N GLU A 28 9.28 12.04 -12.41
CA GLU A 28 10.52 11.66 -13.10
C GLU A 28 10.28 11.25 -14.57
N GLY A 29 9.02 11.20 -15.02
CA GLY A 29 8.67 10.74 -16.36
C GLY A 29 8.90 9.24 -16.59
N ILE A 30 9.02 8.45 -15.52
CA ILE A 30 9.21 6.99 -15.57
C ILE A 30 7.89 6.29 -15.94
N ALA A 31 6.75 6.82 -15.48
CA ALA A 31 5.43 6.28 -15.73
C ALA A 31 4.44 7.38 -16.11
N ASP A 32 3.55 7.08 -17.06
CA ASP A 32 2.40 7.95 -17.36
C ASP A 32 1.30 7.82 -16.28
N GLU A 33 0.23 8.61 -16.42
CA GLU A 33 -0.86 8.64 -15.46
C GLU A 33 -1.55 7.27 -15.32
N ALA A 34 -1.81 6.59 -16.44
CA ALA A 34 -2.48 5.29 -16.46
C ALA A 34 -1.63 4.21 -15.77
N THR A 35 -0.33 4.17 -16.09
CA THR A 35 0.64 3.26 -15.48
C THR A 35 0.80 3.54 -13.98
N THR A 36 0.86 4.82 -13.61
CA THR A 36 0.94 5.25 -12.21
C THR A 36 -0.28 4.80 -11.41
N GLN A 37 -1.49 4.99 -11.94
CA GLN A 37 -2.72 4.54 -11.29
C GLN A 37 -2.74 3.01 -11.10
N ALA A 38 -2.27 2.25 -12.09
CA ALA A 38 -2.16 0.80 -11.98
C ALA A 38 -1.16 0.37 -10.89
N ILE A 39 0.01 1.02 -10.81
CA ILE A 39 1.02 0.76 -9.77
C ILE A 39 0.48 1.08 -8.38
N VAL A 40 -0.10 2.27 -8.19
CA VAL A 40 -0.66 2.71 -6.91
C VAL A 40 -1.78 1.78 -6.46
N GLY A 41 -2.70 1.45 -7.37
CA GLY A 41 -3.81 0.53 -7.11
C GLY A 41 -3.33 -0.88 -6.77
N GLY A 42 -2.37 -1.40 -7.55
CA GLY A 42 -1.77 -2.71 -7.34
C GLY A 42 -1.05 -2.83 -6.01
N LEU A 43 -0.21 -1.85 -5.65
CA LEU A 43 0.49 -1.81 -4.36
C LEU A 43 -0.47 -1.71 -3.19
N THR A 44 -1.53 -0.91 -3.33
CA THR A 44 -2.56 -0.77 -2.28
C THR A 44 -3.30 -2.08 -2.07
N ALA A 45 -3.70 -2.75 -3.15
CA ALA A 45 -4.40 -4.03 -3.10
C ALA A 45 -3.50 -5.14 -2.52
N ALA A 46 -2.28 -5.29 -3.04
CA ALA A 46 -1.31 -6.28 -2.57
C ALA A 46 -0.96 -6.06 -1.09
N GLY A 47 -0.71 -4.81 -0.68
CA GLY A 47 -0.45 -4.47 0.70
C GLY A 47 -1.65 -4.78 1.61
N GLY A 48 -2.88 -4.49 1.17
CA GLY A 48 -4.09 -4.81 1.93
C GLY A 48 -4.30 -6.32 2.13
N VAL A 49 -4.09 -7.12 1.08
CA VAL A 49 -4.16 -8.59 1.16
C VAL A 49 -3.06 -9.15 2.07
N GLY A 50 -1.83 -8.67 1.92
CA GLY A 50 -0.71 -9.07 2.77
C GLY A 50 -0.96 -8.73 4.24
N LEU A 51 -1.49 -7.55 4.53
CA LEU A 51 -1.84 -7.15 5.89
C LEU A 51 -2.93 -8.06 6.47
N SER A 52 -3.97 -8.36 5.69
CA SER A 52 -5.05 -9.27 6.10
C SER A 52 -4.52 -10.66 6.44
N TYR A 53 -3.60 -11.18 5.64
CA TYR A 53 -2.96 -12.46 5.91
C TYR A 53 -2.11 -12.43 7.19
N LEU A 54 -1.32 -11.38 7.40
CA LEU A 54 -0.54 -11.20 8.63
C LEU A 54 -1.43 -11.06 9.87
N GLU A 55 -2.53 -10.31 9.79
CA GLU A 55 -3.50 -10.23 10.88
C GLU A 55 -4.08 -11.59 11.22
N LYS A 56 -4.38 -12.42 10.22
CA LYS A 56 -4.87 -13.79 10.43
C LYS A 56 -3.84 -14.65 11.17
N LEU A 57 -2.56 -14.58 10.79
CA LEU A 57 -1.49 -15.32 11.46
C LEU A 57 -1.26 -14.87 12.91
N ILE A 58 -1.42 -13.58 13.21
CA ILE A 58 -1.22 -13.03 14.56
C ILE A 58 -2.40 -13.32 15.49
N ARG A 59 -3.59 -13.56 14.93
CA ARG A 59 -4.82 -13.88 15.68
C ARG A 59 -4.99 -15.38 15.93
N ALA A 60 -4.35 -16.23 15.14
CA ALA A 60 -4.31 -17.68 15.32
C ALA A 60 -3.36 -18.06 16.47
#